data_AF-A0A817FVL8-F1
#
_entry.id   AF-A0A817FVL8-F1
#
_cell.length_a   1.000
_cell.length_b   1.000
_cell.length_c   1.000
_cell.angle_alpha   90.00
_cell.angle_beta   90.00
_cell.angle_gamma   90.00
#
_symmetry.space_group_name_H-M   'P 1'
#
loop_
_entity.id
_entity.type
_entity.pdbx_description
1 polymer ?
#
loop_
_entity_poly.entity_id
_entity_poly.type
_entity_poly.pdbx_seq_one_letter_code
_entity_poly.pdbx_strand_id
1 'polypeptide(L)'
;MSSATLALLFILTISSWSSAQHAACPPHTPSFHTCCNGVLSLGSGQSCCGTKAYNPSFYTCCNGALALGSRQWCCGTKAYNPSFYTCCNGVLSLGSRQSCCGTKAYNPSFYTCCNGVLSLGSRQWCCGKKAYNPSFYSCCNGVVKLGRGIACGK
;
A
#
# COMPACT_ATOMS: atom_id res chain seq x y z
N MET A 1 2.50 42.56 -51.05
CA MET A 1 3.07 42.14 -49.75
C MET A 1 1.96 42.23 -48.74
N SER A 2 1.16 41.17 -48.62
CA SER A 2 -0.12 41.18 -47.90
C SER A 2 -0.06 40.23 -46.72
N SER A 3 -0.77 40.62 -45.66
CA SER A 3 -0.79 40.15 -44.26
C SER A 3 -0.97 38.64 -44.01
N ALA A 4 -1.04 37.81 -45.06
CA ALA A 4 -1.36 36.38 -44.98
C ALA A 4 -0.17 35.46 -44.68
N THR A 5 1.08 35.89 -44.91
CA THR A 5 2.27 35.05 -44.64
C THR A 5 2.73 35.06 -43.17
N LEU A 6 2.35 36.07 -42.39
CA LEU A 6 2.68 36.15 -40.95
C LEU A 6 1.76 35.28 -40.08
N ALA A 7 0.53 34.99 -40.52
CA ALA A 7 -0.42 34.19 -39.76
C ALA A 7 -0.11 32.68 -39.78
N LEU A 8 0.61 32.19 -40.80
CA LEU A 8 0.92 30.76 -40.96
C LEU A 8 2.19 30.32 -40.20
N LEU A 9 3.04 31.25 -39.76
CA LEU A 9 4.25 30.94 -38.99
C LEU A 9 4.02 30.87 -37.47
N PHE A 10 2.87 31.36 -36.97
CA PHE A 10 2.53 31.24 -35.54
C PHE A 10 1.88 29.92 -35.15
N ILE A 11 1.50 29.08 -36.13
CA ILE A 11 0.79 27.81 -35.88
C ILE A 11 1.78 26.62 -35.78
N LEU A 12 3.08 26.83 -36.00
CA LEU A 12 4.07 25.75 -36.09
C LEU A 12 5.01 25.56 -34.88
N THR A 13 4.83 26.22 -33.74
CA THR A 13 5.79 26.07 -32.61
C THR A 13 5.28 25.45 -31.32
N ILE A 14 4.12 24.79 -31.27
CA ILE A 14 3.89 23.84 -30.17
C ILE A 14 2.95 22.73 -30.61
N SER A 15 3.55 21.82 -31.37
CA SER A 15 3.23 20.40 -31.35
C SER A 15 2.86 19.93 -29.94
N SER A 16 1.61 19.49 -29.78
CA SER A 16 1.21 18.30 -29.02
C SER A 16 2.18 17.81 -27.94
N TRP A 17 1.81 17.95 -26.67
CA TRP A 17 1.65 16.76 -25.82
C TRP A 17 0.88 17.04 -24.54
N SER A 18 -0.35 16.52 -24.51
CA SER A 18 -1.04 16.16 -23.28
C SER A 18 -0.21 15.11 -22.55
N SER A 19 0.32 15.48 -21.38
CA SER A 19 0.70 14.55 -20.32
C SER A 19 0.55 15.33 -19.02
N ALA A 20 -0.24 14.80 -18.09
CA ALA A 20 -0.51 15.41 -16.79
C ALA A 20 0.75 16.09 -16.22
N GLN A 21 0.73 17.42 -16.15
CA GLN A 21 1.88 18.19 -15.69
C GLN A 21 2.08 17.94 -14.21
N HIS A 22 2.94 16.98 -13.87
CA HIS A 22 3.69 17.10 -12.63
C HIS A 22 4.42 18.44 -12.71
N ALA A 23 4.23 19.31 -11.72
CA ALA A 23 4.88 20.62 -11.70
C ALA A 23 6.39 20.43 -11.87
N ALA A 24 6.94 20.94 -12.98
CA ALA A 24 8.36 20.87 -13.25
C ALA A 24 9.07 22.02 -12.51
N CYS A 25 10.20 21.73 -11.87
CA CYS A 25 11.03 22.79 -11.29
C CYS A 25 11.77 23.57 -12.39
N PRO A 26 12.12 24.84 -12.12
CA PRO A 26 13.03 25.58 -12.99
C PRO A 26 14.42 24.90 -13.07
N PRO A 27 15.27 25.29 -14.04
CA PRO A 27 16.64 24.79 -14.15
C PRO A 27 17.40 24.95 -12.83
N HIS A 28 18.03 23.87 -12.37
CA HIS A 28 18.74 23.83 -11.09
C HIS A 28 19.91 22.84 -11.18
N THR A 29 20.86 22.98 -10.26
CA THR A 29 22.00 22.07 -10.15
C THR A 29 21.66 20.92 -9.18
N PRO A 30 21.54 19.65 -9.64
CA PRO A 30 21.09 18.53 -8.80
C PRO A 30 22.07 18.16 -7.67
N SER A 31 23.33 18.60 -7.75
CA SER A 31 24.33 18.43 -6.69
C SER A 31 24.09 19.34 -5.47
N PHE A 32 23.22 20.34 -5.59
CA PHE A 32 22.91 21.28 -4.50
C PHE A 32 21.41 21.42 -4.24
N HIS A 33 20.56 20.93 -5.14
CA HIS A 33 19.12 21.07 -5.04
C HIS A 33 18.40 19.77 -5.39
N THR A 34 17.32 19.50 -4.66
CA THR A 34 16.38 18.43 -4.97
C THR A 34 15.04 19.05 -5.37
N CYS A 35 14.48 18.62 -6.50
CA CYS A 35 13.15 19.03 -6.96
C CYS A 35 12.09 18.00 -6.54
N CYS A 36 11.09 18.43 -5.78
CA CYS A 36 9.96 17.58 -5.38
C CYS A 36 8.65 18.22 -5.84
N ASN A 37 8.01 17.64 -6.86
CA ASN A 37 6.72 18.13 -7.41
C ASN A 37 6.68 19.66 -7.60
N GLY A 38 7.70 20.20 -8.27
CA GLY A 38 7.78 21.63 -8.60
C GLY A 38 8.39 22.52 -7.52
N VAL A 39 8.69 21.97 -6.34
CA VAL A 39 9.33 22.72 -5.24
C VAL A 39 10.80 22.35 -5.15
N LEU A 40 11.68 23.36 -5.29
CA LEU A 40 13.11 23.22 -5.08
C LEU A 40 13.45 23.28 -3.59
N SER A 41 14.21 22.30 -3.13
CA SER A 41 14.77 22.24 -1.77
C SER A 41 16.29 22.22 -1.84
N LEU A 42 16.95 22.83 -0.84
CA LEU A 42 18.41 22.83 -0.74
C LEU A 42 18.92 21.46 -0.25
N GLY A 43 19.99 20.98 -0.89
CA GLY A 43 20.64 19.70 -0.64
C GLY A 43 20.48 18.71 -1.79
N SER A 44 21.47 17.85 -1.96
CA SER A 44 21.46 16.71 -2.89
C SER A 44 21.23 15.39 -2.15
N GLY A 45 20.76 14.37 -2.87
CA GLY A 45 20.56 13.02 -2.32
C GLY A 45 19.35 12.91 -1.39
N GLN A 46 18.45 13.87 -1.43
CA GLN A 46 17.18 13.81 -0.71
C GLN A 46 16.16 12.99 -1.51
N SER A 47 15.23 12.36 -0.81
CA SER A 47 14.03 11.75 -1.38
C SER A 47 12.85 12.72 -1.29
N CYS A 48 11.80 12.50 -2.08
CA CYS A 48 10.61 13.34 -2.09
C CYS A 48 9.42 12.69 -1.41
N CYS A 49 8.72 13.45 -0.57
CA CYS A 49 7.44 13.10 0.01
C CYS A 49 6.43 14.19 -0.36
N GLY A 50 5.71 13.99 -1.46
CA GLY A 50 4.93 15.06 -2.09
C GLY A 50 5.86 16.18 -2.55
N THR A 51 5.64 17.41 -2.09
CA THR A 51 6.47 18.58 -2.41
C THR A 51 7.68 18.76 -1.48
N LYS A 52 7.84 17.89 -0.47
CA LYS A 52 8.89 18.02 0.54
C LYS A 52 10.06 17.11 0.23
N ALA A 53 11.25 17.68 0.09
CA ALA A 53 12.47 16.90 0.11
C ALA A 53 12.82 16.48 1.55
N TYR A 54 13.33 15.27 1.74
CA TYR A 54 13.71 14.73 3.03
C TYR A 54 14.92 13.81 2.95
N ASN A 55 15.62 13.64 4.08
CA ASN A 55 16.73 12.69 4.17
C ASN A 55 16.21 11.29 4.56
N PRO A 56 16.29 10.28 3.67
CA PRO A 56 15.77 8.94 3.93
C PRO A 56 16.54 8.16 5.01
N SER A 57 17.71 8.66 5.44
CA SER A 57 18.46 8.10 6.57
C SER A 57 17.80 8.42 7.92
N PHE A 58 16.93 9.43 7.98
CA PHE A 58 16.26 9.86 9.21
C PHE A 58 14.74 9.79 9.14
N TYR A 59 14.15 9.80 7.94
CA TYR A 59 12.70 9.84 7.77
C TYR A 59 12.20 8.79 6.80
N THR A 60 10.94 8.42 6.96
CA THR A 60 10.19 7.57 6.03
C THR A 60 8.97 8.36 5.55
N CYS A 61 8.66 8.27 4.26
CA CYS A 61 7.44 8.85 3.68
C CYS A 61 6.39 7.75 3.49
N CYS A 62 5.22 7.91 4.07
CA CYS A 62 4.08 7.02 3.91
C CYS A 62 2.89 7.80 3.32
N ASN A 63 2.53 7.53 2.06
CA ASN A 63 1.43 8.19 1.36
C ASN A 63 1.41 9.73 1.54
N GLY A 64 2.57 10.37 1.39
CA GLY A 64 2.72 11.83 1.50
C GLY A 64 2.90 12.36 2.93
N ALA A 65 2.84 11.50 3.96
CA ALA A 65 3.15 11.88 5.33
C ALA A 65 4.57 11.46 5.71
N LEU A 66 5.36 12.42 6.23
CA LEU A 66 6.69 12.16 6.76
C LEU A 66 6.60 11.69 8.21
N ALA A 67 7.37 10.66 8.54
CA ALA A 67 7.54 10.15 9.89
C ALA A 67 9.04 10.01 10.22
N LEU A 68 9.38 10.20 11.48
CA LEU A 68 10.74 10.03 11.98
C LEU A 68 11.11 8.54 12.09
N GLY A 69 12.30 8.22 11.62
CA GLY A 69 12.86 6.88 11.53
C GLY A 69 13.06 6.46 10.09
N SER A 70 14.22 5.88 9.79
CA SER A 70 14.53 5.31 8.48
C SER A 70 14.05 3.87 8.37
N ARG A 71 13.79 3.44 7.12
CA ARG A 71 13.43 2.05 6.77
C ARG A 71 12.20 1.53 7.53
N GLN A 72 11.28 2.42 7.90
CA GLN A 72 10.02 2.03 8.53
C GLN A 72 9.06 1.48 7.47
N TRP A 73 8.11 0.67 7.91
CA TRP A 73 7.04 0.15 7.06
C TRP A 73 5.87 1.13 7.07
N CYS A 74 5.05 1.13 6.03
CA CYS A 74 3.90 2.02 5.93
C CYS A 74 2.58 1.29 6.11
N CYS A 75 1.70 1.86 6.92
CA CYS A 75 0.31 1.48 7.07
C CYS A 75 -0.57 2.69 6.77
N GLY A 76 -0.97 2.84 5.50
CA GLY A 76 -1.55 4.08 5.01
C GLY A 76 -0.55 5.23 5.11
N THR A 77 -0.90 6.29 5.85
CA THR A 77 -0.04 7.45 6.09
C THR A 77 0.88 7.30 7.31
N LYS A 78 0.80 6.17 8.03
CA LYS A 78 1.56 5.96 9.26
C LYS A 78 2.77 5.07 8.99
N ALA A 79 3.95 5.54 9.37
CA ALA A 79 5.12 4.69 9.43
C ALA A 79 5.14 3.87 10.74
N TYR A 80 5.63 2.64 10.69
CA TYR A 80 5.66 1.75 11.85
C TYR A 80 6.83 0.76 11.79
N ASN A 81 7.16 0.20 12.95
CA ASN A 81 8.15 -0.88 13.09
C ASN A 81 7.44 -2.25 13.09
N PRO A 82 7.69 -3.13 12.11
CA PRO A 82 7.02 -4.44 12.01
C PRO A 82 7.42 -5.42 13.13
N SER A 83 8.48 -5.14 13.89
CA SER A 83 8.86 -5.93 15.07
C SER A 83 7.89 -5.75 16.24
N PHE A 84 7.09 -4.68 16.24
CA PHE A 84 6.14 -4.38 17.31
C PHE A 84 4.70 -4.28 16.83
N TYR A 85 4.46 -4.03 15.55
CA TYR A 85 3.11 -3.81 15.01
C TYR A 85 2.86 -4.60 13.74
N THR A 86 1.59 -4.88 13.49
CA THR A 86 1.09 -5.45 12.25
C THR A 86 0.08 -4.48 11.62
N CYS A 87 0.16 -4.29 10.30
CA CYS A 87 -0.80 -3.50 9.56
C CYS A 87 -1.77 -4.43 8.81
N CYS A 88 -3.08 -4.29 9.08
CA CYS A 88 -4.12 -5.03 8.40
C CYS A 88 -5.08 -4.05 7.73
N ASN A 89 -5.08 -4.00 6.39
CA ASN A 89 -5.92 -3.12 5.57
C ASN A 89 -5.92 -1.65 6.07
N GLY A 90 -4.74 -1.10 6.37
CA GLY A 90 -4.58 0.27 6.84
C GLY A 90 -4.78 0.49 8.35
N VAL A 91 -5.11 -0.56 9.11
CA VAL A 91 -5.24 -0.49 10.57
C VAL A 91 -3.99 -1.09 11.23
N LEU A 92 -3.31 -0.28 12.04
CA LEU A 92 -2.20 -0.73 12.87
C LEU A 92 -2.71 -1.41 14.14
N SER A 93 -2.18 -2.59 14.43
CA SER A 93 -2.42 -3.34 15.66
C SER A 93 -1.09 -3.66 16.35
N LEU A 94 -1.10 -3.69 17.68
CA LEU A 94 0.06 -4.08 18.47
C LEU A 94 0.29 -5.59 18.37
N GLY A 95 1.55 -5.98 18.21
CA GLY A 95 2.02 -7.34 18.04
C GLY A 95 2.65 -7.55 16.67
N SER A 96 3.78 -8.24 16.64
CA SER A 96 4.45 -8.67 15.42
C SER A 96 4.02 -10.06 15.00
N ARG A 97 4.24 -10.38 13.71
CA ARG A 97 3.96 -11.70 13.12
C ARG A 97 2.51 -12.13 13.25
N GLN A 98 1.58 -11.17 13.36
CA GLN A 98 0.16 -11.46 13.35
C GLN A 98 -0.32 -11.67 11.91
N SER A 99 -1.36 -12.48 11.74
CA SER A 99 -2.09 -12.61 10.48
C SER A 99 -3.23 -11.61 10.43
N CYS A 100 -3.74 -11.32 9.23
CA CYS A 100 -4.85 -10.37 9.05
C CYS A 100 -6.15 -11.07 8.68
N CYS A 101 -7.24 -10.68 9.34
CA CYS A 101 -8.60 -11.03 8.99
C CYS A 101 -9.37 -9.74 8.70
N GLY A 102 -9.33 -9.30 7.44
CA GLY A 102 -9.75 -7.95 7.07
C GLY A 102 -8.85 -6.91 7.74
N THR A 103 -9.43 -6.00 8.53
CA THR A 103 -8.69 -4.97 9.29
C THR A 103 -8.17 -5.45 10.64
N LYS A 104 -8.51 -6.68 11.06
CA LYS A 104 -8.13 -7.20 12.38
C LYS A 104 -6.87 -8.04 12.29
N ALA A 105 -5.84 -7.68 13.06
CA ALA A 105 -4.71 -8.54 13.28
C ALA A 105 -5.04 -9.62 14.31
N TYR A 106 -4.54 -10.85 14.12
CA TYR A 106 -4.77 -11.97 15.02
C TYR A 106 -3.58 -12.92 15.09
N ASN A 107 -3.48 -13.68 16.19
CA ASN A 107 -2.47 -14.71 16.35
C ASN A 107 -2.96 -16.04 15.72
N PRO A 108 -2.34 -16.54 14.63
CA PRO A 108 -2.78 -17.76 13.95
C PRO A 108 -2.59 -19.05 14.78
N SER A 109 -1.85 -18.99 15.88
CA SER A 109 -1.72 -20.12 16.83
C SER A 109 -2.99 -20.35 17.65
N PHE A 110 -3.86 -19.34 17.76
CA PHE A 110 -5.09 -19.42 18.55
C PHE A 110 -6.37 -19.22 17.73
N TYR A 111 -6.28 -18.60 16.55
CA TYR A 111 -7.45 -18.27 15.75
C TYR A 111 -7.28 -18.65 14.29
N THR A 112 -8.41 -18.86 13.62
CA THR A 112 -8.52 -19.05 12.17
C THR A 112 -9.44 -17.97 11.60
N CYS A 113 -9.08 -17.41 10.45
CA CYS A 113 -9.92 -16.48 9.72
C CYS A 113 -10.58 -17.18 8.53
N CYS A 114 -11.92 -17.16 8.47
CA CYS A 114 -12.70 -17.71 7.36
C CYS A 114 -13.56 -16.60 6.76
N ASN A 115 -13.25 -16.18 5.52
CA ASN A 115 -13.97 -15.12 4.81
C ASN A 115 -14.28 -13.88 5.66
N GLY A 116 -13.26 -13.40 6.39
CA GLY A 116 -13.36 -12.21 7.25
C GLY A 116 -13.92 -12.46 8.66
N VAL A 117 -14.26 -13.70 9.02
CA VAL A 117 -14.74 -14.06 10.36
C VAL A 117 -13.64 -14.79 11.13
N LEU A 118 -13.27 -14.24 12.29
CA LEU A 118 -12.35 -14.89 13.23
C LEU A 118 -13.09 -15.94 14.06
N SER A 119 -12.51 -17.13 14.14
CA SER A 119 -12.97 -18.23 15.00
C SER A 119 -11.84 -18.70 15.90
N LEU A 120 -12.17 -19.12 17.11
CA LEU A 120 -11.21 -19.69 18.06
C LEU A 120 -10.80 -21.09 17.60
N GLY A 121 -9.50 -21.37 17.67
CA GLY A 121 -8.86 -22.60 17.24
C GLY A 121 -7.90 -22.36 16.08
N SER A 122 -6.73 -23.00 16.16
CA SER A 122 -5.76 -23.02 15.06
C SER A 122 -5.90 -24.28 14.22
N ARG A 123 -5.31 -24.25 13.01
CA ARG A 123 -5.32 -25.37 12.04
C ARG A 123 -6.73 -25.82 11.64
N GLN A 124 -7.71 -24.92 11.74
CA GLN A 124 -9.06 -25.18 11.25
C GLN A 124 -9.12 -24.94 9.73
N TRP A 125 -10.07 -25.60 9.07
CA TRP A 125 -10.39 -25.36 7.67
C TRP A 125 -11.64 -24.48 7.58
N CYS A 126 -11.83 -23.84 6.43
CA CYS A 126 -12.95 -22.93 6.22
C CYS A 126 -14.01 -23.54 5.32
N CYS A 127 -15.27 -23.44 5.75
CA CYS A 127 -16.46 -23.70 4.95
C CYS A 127 -17.26 -22.40 4.86
N GLY A 128 -17.00 -21.61 3.81
CA GLY A 128 -17.45 -20.22 3.75
C GLY A 128 -16.87 -19.41 4.91
N LYS A 129 -17.75 -18.83 5.74
CA LYS A 129 -17.36 -18.05 6.94
C LYS A 129 -17.13 -18.91 8.19
N LYS A 130 -17.42 -20.20 8.15
CA LYS A 130 -17.36 -21.09 9.32
C LYS A 130 -16.05 -21.85 9.35
N ALA A 131 -15.31 -21.74 10.44
CA ALA A 131 -14.15 -22.59 10.69
C ALA A 131 -14.59 -23.96 11.24
N TYR A 132 -13.90 -25.02 10.86
CA TYR A 132 -14.16 -26.38 11.34
C TYR A 132 -12.87 -27.20 11.49
N ASN A 133 -12.90 -28.21 12.37
CA ASN A 133 -11.78 -29.14 12.52
C ASN A 133 -11.83 -30.21 11.42
N PRO A 134 -10.86 -30.26 10.50
CA PRO A 134 -10.87 -31.22 9.37
C PRO A 134 -10.66 -32.67 9.81
N SER A 135 -10.26 -32.93 11.06
CA SER A 135 -10.15 -34.29 11.60
C SER A 135 -11.50 -34.94 11.84
N PHE A 136 -12.56 -34.15 12.04
CA PHE A 136 -13.90 -34.63 12.37
C PHE A 136 -14.96 -34.24 11.34
N TYR A 137 -14.72 -33.18 10.56
CA TYR A 137 -15.72 -32.61 9.68
C TYR A 137 -15.18 -32.40 8.26
N SER A 138 -16.10 -32.33 7.29
CA SER A 138 -15.86 -31.89 5.91
C SER A 138 -16.80 -30.74 5.54
N CYS A 139 -16.43 -29.97 4.52
CA CYS A 139 -17.30 -28.95 3.92
C CYS A 139 -17.94 -29.49 2.64
N CYS A 140 -19.27 -29.48 2.57
CA CYS A 140 -20.04 -29.86 1.38
C CYS A 140 -21.02 -28.78 0.99
N ASN A 141 -20.84 -28.20 -0.22
CA ASN A 141 -21.68 -27.14 -0.75
C ASN A 141 -21.89 -25.99 0.26
N GLY A 142 -20.82 -25.61 0.97
CA GLY A 142 -20.86 -24.55 1.99
C GLY A 142 -21.41 -24.96 3.36
N VAL A 143 -21.75 -26.24 3.56
CA VAL A 143 -22.25 -26.78 4.84
C VAL A 143 -21.21 -27.71 5.47
N VAL A 144 -20.90 -27.48 6.76
CA VAL A 144 -20.03 -28.36 7.55
C VAL A 144 -20.81 -29.62 7.96
N LYS A 145 -20.30 -30.80 7.59
CA LYS A 145 -20.88 -32.11 7.91
C LYS A 145 -19.92 -32.94 8.74
N LEU A 146 -20.44 -33.74 9.67
CA LEU A 146 -19.65 -34.69 10.46
C LEU A 146 -19.16 -35.84 9.56
N GLY A 147 -17.89 -36.19 9.70
CA GLY A 147 -17.18 -37.19 8.91
C GLY A 147 -15.93 -36.59 8.25
N ARG A 148 -14.81 -37.30 8.35
CA ARG A 148 -13.54 -36.90 7.71
C ARG A 148 -13.50 -37.39 6.27
N GLY A 149 -13.16 -36.51 5.33
CA GLY A 149 -12.92 -36.90 3.94
C GLY A 149 -14.16 -37.40 3.19
N ILE A 150 -15.36 -37.12 3.70
CA ILE A 150 -16.62 -37.47 3.03
C ILE A 150 -16.66 -36.83 1.64
N ALA A 151 -16.94 -37.64 0.62
CA ALA A 151 -17.26 -37.14 -0.71
C ALA A 151 -18.63 -36.45 -0.68
N CYS A 152 -18.68 -35.20 -1.12
CA CYS A 152 -19.93 -34.49 -1.23
C CYS A 152 -20.70 -35.05 -2.43
N GLY A 153 -21.78 -35.80 -2.15
CA GLY A 153 -22.69 -36.29 -3.19
C GLY A 153 -23.20 -35.13 -4.04
N LYS A 154 -23.22 -35.34 -5.36
CA LYS A 154 -23.78 -34.40 -6.35
C LYS A 154 -25.24 -34.13 -6.07
#